data_AF-A0A355GHV2-F1
#
_entry.id   AF-A0A355GHV2-F1
#
_cell.length_a   1.000
_cell.length_b   1.000
_cell.length_c   1.000
_cell.angle_alpha   90.00
_cell.angle_beta   90.00
_cell.angle_gamma   90.00
#
_symmetry.space_group_name_H-M   'P 1'
#
loop_
_entity.id
_entity.type
_entity.pdbx_description
1 polymer ?
#
loop_
_entity_poly.entity_id
_entity_poly.type
_entity_poly.pdbx_seq_one_letter_code
_entity_poly.pdbx_strand_id
1 'polypeptide(L)'
;GGYPKDKVKPGGAIDDLMTRYPNIYGDLSAGSGANAISRDLEFGTEFLIRRQDRILFGTDYLAPGQNVPQFELFEKLELPAEVSAKINRENAIKLLKLT
;
A
#
# COMPACT_ATOMS: atom_id res chain seq x y z
N GLY A 1 -15.50 12.20 -10.94
CA GLY A 1 -14.64 11.01 -11.00
C GLY A 1 -14.55 10.41 -9.61
N GLY A 2 -14.38 9.09 -9.49
CA GLY A 2 -14.27 8.41 -8.20
C GLY A 2 -13.36 7.19 -8.32
N TYR A 3 -13.02 6.55 -7.20
CA TYR A 3 -12.16 5.39 -7.22
C TYR A 3 -12.85 4.16 -7.81
N PRO A 4 -12.11 3.28 -8.52
CA PRO A 4 -12.67 2.04 -9.06
C PRO A 4 -13.25 1.15 -7.95
N LYS A 5 -14.40 0.54 -8.23
CA LYS A 5 -15.11 -0.35 -7.30
C LYS A 5 -14.96 -1.83 -7.66
N ASP A 6 -14.74 -2.12 -8.94
CA ASP A 6 -14.61 -3.49 -9.42
C ASP A 6 -13.27 -4.11 -9.00
N LYS A 7 -13.24 -5.44 -9.04
CA LYS A 7 -12.04 -6.24 -8.79
C LYS A 7 -10.87 -5.82 -9.69
N VAL A 8 -9.65 -6.11 -9.24
CA VAL A 8 -8.45 -5.75 -9.99
C VAL A 8 -8.32 -6.68 -11.18
N LYS A 9 -8.06 -6.13 -12.37
CA LYS A 9 -7.65 -6.93 -13.53
C LYS A 9 -6.13 -7.15 -13.46
N PRO A 10 -5.63 -8.38 -13.64
CA PRO A 10 -4.20 -8.66 -13.60
C PRO A 10 -3.46 -7.99 -14.76
N GLY A 11 -2.14 -7.77 -14.60
CA GLY A 11 -1.29 -7.14 -15.62
C GLY A 11 -1.37 -5.61 -15.65
N GLY A 12 -1.70 -4.98 -14.52
CA GLY A 12 -1.75 -3.52 -14.41
C GLY A 12 -0.38 -2.86 -14.56
N ALA A 13 -0.37 -1.59 -14.95
CA ALA A 13 0.86 -0.83 -15.22
C ALA A 13 1.83 -0.80 -14.03
N ILE A 14 1.32 -0.70 -12.80
CA ILE A 14 2.17 -0.67 -11.59
C ILE A 14 2.93 -1.99 -11.41
N ASP A 15 2.34 -3.12 -11.74
CA ASP A 15 3.05 -4.40 -11.66
C ASP A 15 4.18 -4.50 -12.69
N ASP A 16 3.93 -4.08 -13.93
CA ASP A 16 4.97 -4.04 -14.96
C ASP A 16 6.10 -3.07 -14.58
N LEU A 17 5.74 -1.84 -14.20
CA LEU A 17 6.70 -0.79 -13.86
C LEU A 17 7.57 -1.17 -12.67
N MET A 18 6.99 -1.68 -11.58
CA MET A 18 7.77 -2.11 -10.42
C MET A 18 8.62 -3.35 -10.71
N THR A 19 8.27 -4.19 -11.69
CA THR A 19 9.14 -5.29 -12.12
C THR A 19 10.35 -4.75 -12.89
N ARG A 20 10.15 -3.77 -13.78
CA ARG A 20 11.23 -3.22 -14.63
C ARG A 20 12.15 -2.25 -13.88
N TYR A 21 11.63 -1.49 -12.93
CA TYR A 21 12.35 -0.42 -12.27
C TYR A 21 12.45 -0.65 -10.76
N PRO A 22 13.64 -0.99 -10.23
CA PRO A 22 13.81 -1.32 -8.81
C PRO A 22 13.66 -0.12 -7.89
N ASN A 23 13.73 1.11 -8.42
CA ASN A 23 13.68 2.36 -7.69
C ASN A 23 12.28 3.00 -7.59
N ILE A 24 11.24 2.33 -8.08
CA ILE A 24 9.86 2.79 -7.90
C ILE A 24 9.33 2.31 -6.55
N TYR A 25 8.82 3.27 -5.76
CA TYR A 25 8.15 3.06 -4.49
C TYR A 25 6.70 3.54 -4.58
N GLY A 26 5.83 3.02 -3.72
CA GLY A 26 4.47 3.53 -3.55
C GLY A 26 4.12 3.64 -2.08
N ASP A 27 3.34 4.65 -1.73
CA ASP A 27 2.75 4.77 -0.40
C ASP A 27 1.23 4.55 -0.44
N LEU A 28 0.68 4.10 0.68
CA LEU A 28 -0.75 3.79 0.81
C LEU A 28 -1.56 5.00 1.29
N SER A 29 -1.20 6.21 0.86
CA SER A 29 -1.82 7.46 1.29
C SER A 29 -3.26 7.67 0.81
N ALA A 30 -3.99 8.49 1.57
CA ALA A 30 -5.35 8.96 1.28
C ALA A 30 -6.37 7.82 1.07
N GLY A 31 -7.57 8.19 0.61
CA GLY A 31 -8.57 7.19 0.21
C GLY A 31 -8.14 6.35 -1.00
N SER A 32 -7.27 6.89 -1.86
CA SER A 32 -6.79 6.20 -3.06
C SER A 32 -5.93 5.00 -2.74
N GLY A 33 -4.95 5.14 -1.84
CA GLY A 33 -4.06 4.06 -1.44
C GLY A 33 -4.83 2.95 -0.74
N ALA A 34 -5.72 3.30 0.19
CA ALA A 34 -6.59 2.33 0.85
C ALA A 34 -7.52 1.60 -0.14
N ASN A 35 -8.18 2.33 -1.05
CA ASN A 35 -9.07 1.72 -2.05
C ASN A 35 -8.32 0.84 -3.05
N ALA A 36 -7.07 1.18 -3.41
CA ALA A 36 -6.28 0.39 -4.34
C ALA A 36 -6.07 -1.05 -3.85
N ILE A 37 -6.04 -1.25 -2.53
CA ILE A 37 -5.91 -2.56 -1.87
C ILE A 37 -7.28 -3.13 -1.50
N SER A 38 -8.16 -2.35 -0.87
CA SER A 38 -9.40 -2.87 -0.27
C SER A 38 -10.48 -3.25 -1.27
N ARG A 39 -10.46 -2.71 -2.49
CA ARG A 39 -11.45 -3.05 -3.53
C ARG A 39 -11.37 -4.52 -4.00
N ASP A 40 -10.26 -5.18 -3.73
CA ASP A 40 -10.03 -6.59 -4.03
C ASP A 40 -8.98 -7.14 -3.05
N LEU A 41 -9.41 -7.55 -1.85
CA LEU A 41 -8.50 -7.91 -0.76
C LEU A 41 -7.57 -9.07 -1.10
N GLU A 42 -8.01 -10.03 -1.91
CA GLU A 42 -7.19 -11.15 -2.35
C GLU A 42 -6.02 -10.63 -3.21
N PHE A 43 -6.33 -9.86 -4.26
CA PHE A 43 -5.30 -9.24 -5.10
C PHE A 43 -4.43 -8.26 -4.30
N GLY A 44 -5.04 -7.46 -3.44
CA GLY A 44 -4.37 -6.46 -2.61
C GLY A 44 -3.35 -7.10 -1.67
N THR A 45 -3.72 -8.18 -0.99
CA THR A 45 -2.83 -8.95 -0.10
C THR A 45 -1.64 -9.49 -0.88
N GLU A 46 -1.91 -10.15 -2.01
CA GLU A 46 -0.89 -10.69 -2.90
C GLU A 46 0.04 -9.61 -3.49
N PHE A 47 -0.49 -8.42 -3.76
CA PHE A 47 0.29 -7.27 -4.20
C PHE A 47 1.23 -6.76 -3.09
N LEU A 48 0.73 -6.62 -1.86
CA LEU A 48 1.53 -6.18 -0.73
C LEU A 48 2.65 -7.18 -0.42
N ILE A 49 2.38 -8.49 -0.48
CA ILE A 49 3.40 -9.53 -0.28
C ILE A 49 4.48 -9.46 -1.38
N ARG A 50 4.09 -9.39 -2.66
CA ARG A 50 5.06 -9.38 -3.77
C ARG A 50 5.88 -8.08 -3.87
N ARG A 51 5.34 -6.96 -3.37
CA ARG A 51 5.99 -5.63 -3.40
C ARG A 51 6.45 -5.14 -2.02
N GLN A 52 6.49 -6.03 -1.02
CA GLN A 52 6.68 -5.68 0.39
C GLN A 52 7.88 -4.77 0.67
N ASP A 53 8.97 -4.83 -0.10
CA ASP A 53 10.18 -4.01 0.13
C ASP A 53 10.10 -2.58 -0.43
N ARG A 54 8.97 -2.23 -1.09
CA ARG A 54 8.81 -0.96 -1.82
C ARG A 54 7.47 -0.27 -1.60
N ILE A 55 6.67 -0.76 -0.66
CA ILE A 55 5.42 -0.14 -0.25
C ILE A 55 5.59 0.51 1.13
N LEU A 56 5.11 1.74 1.29
CA LEU A 56 5.15 2.47 2.55
C LEU A 56 3.75 2.72 3.08
N PHE A 57 3.60 2.68 4.40
CA PHE A 57 2.42 3.23 5.06
C PHE A 57 2.40 4.76 4.95
N GLY A 58 1.22 5.32 4.70
CA GLY A 58 1.00 6.76 4.66
C GLY A 58 -0.48 7.07 4.86
N THR A 59 -0.80 8.14 5.59
CA THR A 59 -2.19 8.49 5.93
C THR A 59 -2.76 9.60 5.06
N ASP A 60 -1.91 10.53 4.60
CA ASP A 60 -2.32 11.82 4.04
C ASP A 60 -3.26 12.60 4.98
N TYR A 61 -2.87 12.70 6.25
CA TYR A 61 -3.68 13.39 7.26
C TYR A 61 -3.51 14.92 7.16
N LEU A 62 -4.59 15.63 6.83
CA LEU A 62 -4.55 17.07 6.53
C LEU A 62 -5.26 17.93 7.59
N ALA A 63 -6.18 17.36 8.37
CA ALA A 63 -6.94 18.12 9.37
C ALA A 63 -7.40 17.26 10.57
N PRO A 64 -7.52 17.85 11.77
CA PRO A 64 -8.07 17.16 12.94
C PRO A 64 -9.44 16.52 12.65
N GLY A 65 -9.61 15.28 13.09
CA GLY A 65 -10.84 14.50 12.87
C GLY A 65 -10.96 13.85 11.49
N GLN A 66 -9.98 14.00 10.59
CA GLN A 66 -10.00 13.30 9.30
C GLN A 66 -9.97 11.78 9.49
N ASN A 67 -10.84 11.07 8.77
CA ASN A 67 -10.79 9.61 8.76
C ASN A 67 -9.52 9.10 8.06
N VAL A 68 -8.90 8.06 8.64
CA VAL A 68 -7.68 7.42 8.11
C VAL A 68 -8.02 5.96 7.76
N PRO A 69 -8.48 5.69 6.53
CA PRO A 69 -8.98 4.37 6.13
C PRO A 69 -7.94 3.25 6.18
N GLN A 70 -6.66 3.60 6.26
CA GLN A 70 -5.56 2.66 6.39
C GLN A 70 -5.67 1.84 7.68
N PHE A 71 -6.16 2.41 8.79
CA PHE A 71 -6.27 1.65 10.04
C PHE A 71 -7.26 0.48 9.89
N GLU A 72 -8.46 0.74 9.37
CA GLU A 72 -9.45 -0.32 9.10
C GLU A 72 -8.97 -1.32 8.03
N LEU A 73 -8.19 -0.88 7.04
CA LEU A 73 -7.61 -1.77 6.04
C LEU A 73 -6.64 -2.75 6.69
N PHE A 74 -5.69 -2.26 7.49
CA PHE A 74 -4.68 -3.10 8.11
C PHE A 74 -5.22 -4.02 9.22
N GLU A 75 -6.38 -3.71 9.80
CA GLU A 75 -7.11 -4.65 10.67
C GLU A 75 -7.70 -5.84 9.89
N LYS A 76 -8.01 -5.67 8.60
CA LYS A 76 -8.62 -6.71 7.76
C LYS A 76 -7.60 -7.54 6.97
N LEU A 77 -6.38 -7.04 6.84
CA LEU A 77 -5.33 -7.70 6.08
C LEU A 77 -4.65 -8.79 6.93
N GLU A 78 -4.61 -10.01 6.39
CA GLU A 78 -3.77 -11.08 6.94
C GLU A 78 -2.44 -11.10 6.19
N LEU A 79 -1.41 -10.48 6.79
CA LEU A 79 -0.08 -10.39 6.20
C LEU A 79 0.95 -11.10 7.09
N PRO A 80 1.98 -11.73 6.49
CA PRO A 80 3.15 -12.18 7.25
C PRO A 80 3.73 -11.02 8.08
N ALA A 81 4.20 -11.32 9.29
CA ALA A 81 4.71 -10.30 10.22
C ALA A 81 5.82 -9.43 9.60
N GLU A 82 6.70 -10.02 8.79
CA GLU A 82 7.75 -9.30 8.07
C GLU A 82 7.21 -8.29 7.04
N VAL A 83 6.12 -8.64 6.33
CA VAL A 83 5.51 -7.77 5.33
C VAL A 83 4.91 -6.55 6.01
N SER A 84 4.18 -6.77 7.10
CA SER A 84 3.62 -5.71 7.93
C SER A 84 4.71 -4.81 8.52
N ALA A 85 5.80 -5.36 9.04
CA ALA A 85 6.91 -4.59 9.59
C ALA A 85 7.56 -3.68 8.54
N LYS A 86 7.79 -4.23 7.34
CA LYS A 86 8.36 -3.47 6.21
C LYS A 86 7.50 -2.30 5.80
N ILE A 87 6.21 -2.56 5.56
CA ILE A 87 5.27 -1.53 5.10
C ILE A 87 5.06 -0.45 6.16
N ASN A 88 4.89 -0.85 7.42
CA ASN A 88 4.56 0.07 8.50
C ASN A 88 5.75 0.90 8.98
N ARG A 89 6.99 0.46 8.73
CA ARG A 89 8.17 1.13 9.31
C ARG A 89 9.46 0.96 8.50
N GLU A 90 9.89 -0.26 8.23
CA GLU A 90 11.29 -0.52 7.84
C GLU A 90 11.64 0.07 6.47
N ASN A 91 10.70 0.07 5.52
CA ASN A 91 10.91 0.65 4.21
C ASN A 91 11.13 2.17 4.29
N ALA A 92 10.38 2.86 5.15
CA ALA A 92 10.54 4.30 5.36
C ALA A 92 11.92 4.62 5.94
N ILE A 93 12.35 3.85 6.95
CA ILE A 93 13.68 3.97 7.56
C ILE A 93 14.77 3.80 6.51
N LYS A 94 14.69 2.73 5.70
CA LYS A 94 15.67 2.44 4.65
C LYS A 94 15.71 3.51 3.58
N LEU A 95 14.54 3.92 3.07
CA LEU A 95 14.44 4.87 1.95
C LEU A 95 14.87 6.28 2.35
N LEU A 96 14.42 6.74 3.52
CA LEU A 96 14.66 8.10 4.01
C LEU A 96 15.91 8.22 4.88
N LYS A 97 16.62 7.10 5.12
CA LYS A 97 17.84 7.03 5.94
C LYS A 97 17.62 7.56 7.36
N LEU A 98 16.52 7.14 7.98
CA LEU A 98 16.17 7.55 9.34
C LEU A 98 17.04 6.78 10.34
N THR A 99 17.54 7.48 11.35
CA THR A 99 18.38 6.93 12.43
C THR A 99 17.55 6.48 13.62
#